data_AF-A0A8J6NS45-F1
#
_entry.id   AF-A0A8J6NS45-F1
#
_cell.length_a   1.000
_cell.length_b   1.000
_cell.length_c   1.000
_cell.angle_alpha   90.00
_cell.angle_beta   90.00
_cell.angle_gamma   90.00
#
_symmetry.space_group_name_H-M   'P 1'
#
loop_
_entity.id
_entity.type
_entity.pdbx_description
1 polymer ?
#
loop_
_entity_poly.entity_id
_entity_poly.type
_entity_poly.pdbx_seq_one_letter_code
_entity_poly.pdbx_strand_id
1 'polypeptide(L)'
;MSILRTRKFHILAAVVSVSVFISIVVFVNFGKKTDMAETHSAQTNPESFAFFNLGVDSELTDTVRDELKEKLGSDAVERWSTLDLNINFKGFLQKYFKELDEINQRLNNPPGERVEHNIIKLRYRYARIKKVPFEYVEFVFSNYTKKPLLFKISSTKEGAFIVDTIKAKYGEPAVVNWEQEEGHSLYWQKNKSFLIISIGKDRYGNP
;
A
#
# COMPACT_ATOMS: atom_id res chain seq x y z
N MET A 1 40.92 38.69 56.22
CA MET A 1 41.03 38.13 54.85
C MET A 1 40.05 36.96 54.67
N SER A 2 38.72 37.15 54.82
CA SER A 2 37.72 36.06 54.69
C SER A 2 36.46 36.41 53.87
N ILE A 3 36.24 37.68 53.53
CA ILE A 3 35.00 38.14 52.87
C ILE A 3 35.02 37.92 51.34
N LEU A 4 36.20 37.87 50.71
CA LEU A 4 36.34 37.62 49.27
C LEU A 4 36.10 36.16 48.86
N ARG A 5 36.23 35.21 49.80
CA ARG A 5 36.08 33.77 49.52
C ARG A 5 34.62 33.36 49.44
N THR A 6 33.75 33.92 50.27
CA THR A 6 32.30 33.62 50.30
C THR A 6 31.57 34.12 49.06
N ARG A 7 31.89 35.32 48.55
CA ARG A 7 31.28 35.84 47.30
C ARG A 7 31.59 34.98 46.07
N LYS A 8 32.81 34.48 45.94
CA LYS A 8 33.19 33.56 44.83
C LYS A 8 32.45 32.22 44.94
N PHE A 9 32.24 31.71 46.16
CA PHE A 9 31.45 30.50 46.39
C PHE A 9 29.96 30.69 46.05
N HIS A 10 29.36 31.84 46.38
CA HIS A 10 27.96 32.12 46.02
C HIS A 10 27.76 32.31 44.50
N ILE A 11 28.72 32.93 43.81
CA ILE A 11 28.68 33.06 42.35
C ILE A 11 28.86 31.70 41.67
N LEU A 12 29.79 30.87 42.16
CA LEU A 12 29.99 29.52 41.62
C LEU A 12 28.77 28.63 41.86
N ALA A 13 28.15 28.72 43.04
CA ALA A 13 26.91 27.99 43.36
C ALA A 13 25.73 28.45 42.50
N ALA A 14 25.61 29.75 42.22
CA ALA A 14 24.57 30.29 41.34
C ALA A 14 24.75 29.84 39.88
N VAL A 15 25.99 29.83 39.37
CA VAL A 15 26.29 29.36 38.01
C VAL A 15 26.02 27.86 37.86
N VAL A 16 26.37 27.05 38.86
CA VAL A 16 26.06 25.61 38.89
C VAL A 16 24.55 25.36 38.99
N SER A 17 23.83 26.16 39.79
CA SER A 17 22.36 26.05 39.89
C SER A 17 21.66 26.37 38.56
N VAL A 18 22.12 27.40 37.85
CA VAL A 18 21.56 27.78 36.53
C VAL A 18 21.90 26.74 35.46
N SER A 19 23.12 26.19 35.45
CA SER A 19 23.50 25.15 34.47
C SER A 19 22.74 23.83 34.67
N VAL A 20 22.49 23.44 35.93
CA VAL A 20 21.64 22.28 36.25
C VAL A 20 20.20 22.53 35.82
N PHE A 21 19.66 23.74 36.05
CA PHE A 21 18.29 24.09 35.64
C PHE A 21 18.12 24.08 34.12
N ILE A 22 19.08 24.63 33.36
CA ILE A 22 19.07 24.58 31.89
C ILE A 22 19.16 23.12 31.40
N SER A 23 19.99 22.30 32.03
CA SER A 23 20.11 20.88 31.67
C SER A 23 18.82 20.10 31.92
N ILE A 24 18.09 20.40 33.00
CA ILE A 24 16.77 19.81 33.29
C ILE A 24 15.73 20.29 32.27
N VAL A 25 15.71 21.57 31.90
CA VAL A 25 14.77 22.10 30.90
C VAL A 25 15.02 21.48 29.51
N VAL A 26 16.28 21.28 29.12
CA VAL A 26 16.62 20.57 27.87
C VAL A 26 16.24 19.10 27.96
N PHE A 27 16.46 18.43 29.09
CA PHE A 27 16.07 17.02 29.28
C PHE A 27 14.54 16.82 29.27
N VAL A 28 13.78 17.74 29.86
CA VAL A 28 12.30 17.72 29.85
C VAL A 28 11.74 18.07 28.46
N ASN A 29 12.40 18.93 27.68
CA ASN A 29 12.00 19.22 26.30
C ASN A 29 12.42 18.14 25.29
N PHE A 30 13.48 17.38 25.54
CA PHE A 30 13.88 16.24 24.69
C PHE A 30 13.14 14.94 25.04
N GLY A 31 12.51 14.88 26.22
CA GLY A 31 11.63 13.78 26.66
C GLY A 31 10.17 13.91 26.19
N LYS A 32 9.79 15.03 25.55
CA LYS A 32 8.45 15.21 24.98
C LYS A 32 8.42 14.74 23.52
N LYS A 33 8.78 13.47 23.30
CA LYS A 33 8.23 12.75 22.15
C LYS A 33 6.74 12.69 22.41
N THR A 34 5.98 13.48 21.68
CA THR A 34 4.55 13.24 21.49
C THR A 34 4.43 11.81 21.02
N ASP A 35 4.08 10.93 21.95
CA ASP A 35 3.30 9.75 21.63
C ASP A 35 2.04 10.31 20.98
N MET A 36 2.08 10.46 19.64
CA MET A 36 0.86 10.32 18.86
C MET A 36 0.41 8.93 19.22
N ALA A 37 -0.52 8.86 20.18
CA ALA A 37 -1.35 7.72 20.38
C ALA A 37 -1.85 7.34 18.99
N GLU A 38 -1.25 6.31 18.41
CA GLU A 38 -1.92 5.49 17.43
C GLU A 38 -3.21 5.12 18.13
N THR A 39 -4.27 5.85 17.79
CA THR A 39 -5.61 5.38 18.01
C THR A 39 -5.68 4.16 17.10
N HIS A 40 -5.25 3.01 17.63
CA HIS A 40 -5.79 1.73 17.25
C HIS A 40 -7.28 1.84 17.49
N SER A 41 -7.96 2.43 16.51
CA SER A 41 -9.37 2.23 16.24
C SER A 41 -9.57 0.73 16.42
N ALA A 42 -10.39 0.39 17.42
CA ALA A 42 -10.88 -0.96 17.63
C ALA A 42 -11.12 -1.63 16.28
N GLN A 43 -10.69 -2.89 16.16
CA GLN A 43 -10.79 -3.73 14.95
C GLN A 43 -12.23 -3.75 14.42
N THR A 44 -12.58 -2.73 13.65
CA THR A 44 -13.64 -2.77 12.68
C THR A 44 -13.01 -3.44 11.48
N ASN A 45 -13.53 -4.62 11.13
CA ASN A 45 -13.19 -5.27 9.88
C ASN A 45 -13.30 -4.20 8.78
N PRO A 46 -12.22 -3.90 8.03
CA PRO A 46 -12.26 -2.81 7.06
C PRO A 46 -13.38 -3.10 6.05
N GLU A 47 -14.19 -2.08 5.76
CA GLU A 47 -15.35 -2.18 4.85
C GLU A 47 -14.96 -2.67 3.45
N SER A 48 -13.68 -2.53 3.08
CA SER A 48 -13.12 -3.05 1.84
C SER A 48 -11.63 -3.41 2.01
N PHE A 49 -10.97 -3.74 0.91
CA PHE A 49 -9.55 -4.07 0.86
C PHE A 49 -8.71 -2.80 0.73
N ALA A 50 -7.52 -2.83 1.32
CA ALA A 50 -6.53 -1.78 1.16
C ALA A 50 -5.12 -2.35 0.91
N PHE A 51 -4.35 -1.67 0.08
CA PHE A 51 -2.95 -1.98 -0.22
C PHE A 51 -2.11 -0.71 -0.09
N PHE A 52 -0.98 -0.77 0.64
CA PHE A 52 -0.23 0.44 1.04
C PHE A 52 -1.11 1.54 1.68
N ASN A 53 -2.09 1.14 2.49
CA ASN A 53 -3.11 2.01 3.10
C ASN A 53 -4.02 2.74 2.10
N LEU A 54 -4.01 2.33 0.83
CA LEU A 54 -4.94 2.82 -0.19
C LEU A 54 -6.14 1.88 -0.29
N GLY A 55 -7.29 2.36 0.18
CA GLY A 55 -8.59 1.69 0.08
C GLY A 55 -9.56 2.45 -0.82
N VAL A 56 -10.82 2.00 -0.89
CA VAL A 56 -11.85 2.55 -1.79
C VAL A 56 -12.09 4.06 -1.64
N ASP A 57 -11.88 4.61 -0.45
CA ASP A 57 -12.07 6.03 -0.16
C ASP A 57 -10.78 6.85 -0.13
N SER A 58 -9.64 6.23 -0.41
CA SER A 58 -8.39 6.95 -0.57
C SER A 58 -8.41 7.79 -1.84
N GLU A 59 -7.62 8.87 -1.86
CA GLU A 59 -7.45 9.73 -3.04
C GLU A 59 -5.98 9.80 -3.43
N LEU A 60 -5.71 9.79 -4.74
CA LEU A 60 -4.37 10.03 -5.26
C LEU A 60 -4.01 11.52 -5.10
N THR A 61 -3.15 11.80 -4.12
CA THR A 61 -2.51 13.09 -3.89
C THR A 61 -1.02 13.04 -4.21
N ASP A 62 -0.37 14.20 -4.28
CA ASP A 62 1.10 14.26 -4.43
C ASP A 62 1.81 13.58 -3.25
N THR A 63 1.29 13.75 -2.02
CA THR A 63 1.80 13.05 -0.83
C THR A 63 1.71 11.54 -0.96
N VAL A 64 0.57 11.00 -1.39
CA VAL A 64 0.41 9.56 -1.64
C VAL A 64 1.42 9.08 -2.69
N ARG A 65 1.63 9.87 -3.76
CA ARG A 65 2.58 9.53 -4.81
C ARG A 65 4.03 9.50 -4.30
N ASP A 66 4.39 10.47 -3.46
CA ASP A 66 5.72 10.54 -2.84
C ASP A 66 5.95 9.36 -1.88
N GLU A 67 4.97 9.01 -1.05
CA GLU A 67 5.05 7.83 -0.18
C GLU A 67 5.21 6.53 -0.97
N LEU A 68 4.44 6.36 -2.04
CA LEU A 68 4.57 5.20 -2.92
C LEU A 68 5.96 5.17 -3.57
N LYS A 69 6.49 6.33 -3.99
CA LYS A 69 7.83 6.43 -4.57
C LYS A 69 8.93 6.07 -3.57
N GLU A 70 8.77 6.44 -2.31
CA GLU A 70 9.70 6.06 -1.25
C GLU A 70 9.76 4.53 -1.08
N LYS A 71 8.57 3.90 -1.01
CA LYS A 71 8.38 2.46 -0.74
C LYS A 71 8.67 1.57 -1.96
N LEU A 72 8.31 2.01 -3.16
CA LEU A 72 8.32 1.20 -4.39
C LEU A 72 9.32 1.69 -5.44
N GLY A 73 9.98 2.83 -5.23
CA GLY A 73 10.89 3.44 -6.20
C GLY A 73 10.18 4.31 -7.23
N SER A 74 10.89 4.69 -8.30
CA SER A 74 10.33 5.59 -9.31
C SER A 74 9.16 4.97 -10.07
N ASP A 75 8.10 5.75 -10.26
CA ASP A 75 6.93 5.42 -11.05
C ASP A 75 7.08 5.86 -12.51
N ALA A 76 6.44 5.10 -13.41
CA ALA A 76 6.04 5.59 -14.72
C ALA A 76 4.55 5.97 -14.68
N VAL A 77 4.24 7.21 -15.06
CA VAL A 77 2.86 7.71 -15.12
C VAL A 77 2.30 7.59 -16.53
N GLU A 78 1.10 7.05 -16.65
CA GLU A 78 0.32 7.05 -17.89
C GLU A 78 -1.06 7.66 -17.62
N ARG A 79 -1.52 8.51 -18.54
CA ARG A 79 -2.86 9.11 -18.52
C ARG A 79 -3.59 8.72 -19.79
N TRP A 80 -4.92 8.68 -19.79
CA TRP A 80 -5.73 8.30 -20.96
C TRP A 80 -5.32 6.93 -21.51
N SER A 81 -5.67 5.87 -20.77
CA SER A 81 -5.20 4.51 -21.06
C SER A 81 -6.34 3.50 -20.98
N THR A 82 -6.11 2.29 -21.49
CA THR A 82 -7.07 1.18 -21.44
C THR A 82 -7.25 0.68 -20.01
N LEU A 83 -8.42 0.14 -19.68
CA LEU A 83 -8.68 -0.49 -18.38
C LEU A 83 -9.20 -1.90 -18.61
N ASP A 84 -8.26 -2.85 -18.67
CA ASP A 84 -8.57 -4.26 -18.85
C ASP A 84 -8.47 -4.99 -17.50
N LEU A 85 -9.57 -5.61 -17.09
CA LEU A 85 -9.67 -6.42 -15.87
C LEU A 85 -9.23 -7.87 -16.09
N ASN A 86 -9.03 -8.31 -17.33
CA ASN A 86 -8.63 -9.68 -17.62
C ASN A 86 -7.32 -10.04 -16.90
N ILE A 87 -7.30 -11.25 -16.36
CA ILE A 87 -6.18 -11.86 -15.64
C ILE A 87 -6.07 -13.34 -16.03
N ASN A 88 -4.91 -13.94 -15.78
CA ASN A 88 -4.61 -15.35 -16.05
C ASN A 88 -4.78 -15.72 -17.53
N PHE A 89 -5.86 -16.42 -17.91
CA PHE A 89 -6.11 -16.90 -19.27
C PHE A 89 -7.40 -16.32 -19.88
N LYS A 90 -7.55 -16.45 -21.20
CA LYS A 90 -8.72 -15.95 -21.92
C LYS A 90 -10.00 -16.61 -21.40
N GLY A 91 -10.99 -15.80 -21.03
CA GLY A 91 -12.27 -16.28 -20.49
C GLY A 91 -12.23 -16.60 -18.99
N PHE A 92 -11.13 -16.32 -18.29
CA PHE A 92 -11.01 -16.53 -16.85
C PHE A 92 -12.12 -15.82 -16.06
N LEU A 93 -12.34 -14.52 -16.32
CA LEU A 93 -13.40 -13.77 -15.65
C LEU A 93 -14.78 -14.31 -16.01
N GLN A 94 -15.05 -14.57 -17.29
CA GLN A 94 -16.34 -15.12 -17.72
C GLN A 94 -16.70 -16.42 -16.98
N LYS A 95 -15.70 -17.30 -16.76
CA LYS A 95 -15.90 -18.59 -16.10
C LYS A 95 -16.07 -18.48 -14.58
N TYR A 96 -15.25 -17.66 -13.91
CA TYR A 96 -15.15 -17.68 -12.46
C TYR A 96 -15.63 -16.41 -11.75
N PHE A 97 -15.67 -15.27 -12.46
CA PHE A 97 -15.99 -13.95 -11.93
C PHE A 97 -16.91 -13.18 -12.88
N LYS A 98 -18.11 -13.71 -13.13
CA LYS A 98 -19.06 -13.17 -14.13
C LYS A 98 -19.37 -11.68 -13.94
N GLU A 99 -19.48 -11.21 -12.70
CA GLU A 99 -19.68 -9.77 -12.41
C GLU A 99 -18.52 -8.91 -12.94
N LEU A 100 -17.27 -9.34 -12.74
CA LEU A 100 -16.09 -8.63 -13.26
C LEU A 100 -16.00 -8.73 -14.78
N ASP A 101 -16.42 -9.85 -15.37
CA ASP A 101 -16.50 -10.01 -16.83
C ASP A 101 -17.48 -9.01 -17.45
N GLU A 102 -18.68 -8.87 -16.88
CA GLU A 102 -19.68 -7.90 -17.33
C GLU A 102 -19.17 -6.45 -17.22
N ILE A 103 -18.45 -6.12 -16.14
CA ILE A 103 -17.80 -4.82 -15.99
C ILE A 103 -16.72 -4.64 -17.06
N ASN A 104 -15.87 -5.64 -17.28
CA ASN A 104 -14.79 -5.57 -18.25
C ASN A 104 -15.30 -5.38 -19.69
N GLN A 105 -16.39 -6.08 -20.04
CA GLN A 105 -17.05 -5.93 -21.35
C GLN A 105 -17.61 -4.52 -21.54
N ARG A 106 -18.23 -3.92 -20.51
CA ARG A 106 -18.75 -2.55 -20.58
C ARG A 106 -17.65 -1.50 -20.69
N LEU A 107 -16.54 -1.71 -19.99
CA LEU A 107 -15.37 -0.82 -20.08
C LEU A 107 -14.75 -0.87 -21.48
N ASN A 108 -14.68 -2.04 -22.10
CA ASN A 108 -13.95 -2.27 -23.36
C ASN A 108 -14.89 -2.52 -24.56
N ASN A 109 -15.98 -1.74 -24.65
CA ASN A 109 -16.91 -1.78 -25.79
C ASN A 109 -16.68 -0.58 -26.75
N PRO A 110 -16.66 -0.79 -28.08
CA PRO A 110 -16.88 -2.05 -28.81
C PRO A 110 -15.72 -3.05 -28.67
N PRO A 111 -16.02 -4.37 -28.75
CA PRO A 111 -15.01 -5.41 -28.55
C PRO A 111 -13.96 -5.38 -29.66
N GLY A 112 -12.69 -5.54 -29.27
CA GLY A 112 -11.55 -5.57 -30.21
C GLY A 112 -10.97 -4.19 -30.52
N GLU A 113 -11.60 -3.11 -30.07
CA GLU A 113 -11.08 -1.75 -30.19
C GLU A 113 -10.31 -1.32 -28.94
N ARG A 114 -9.39 -0.37 -29.11
CA ARG A 114 -8.69 0.27 -28.00
C ARG A 114 -9.61 1.36 -27.43
N VAL A 115 -10.23 1.07 -26.29
CA VAL A 115 -11.03 2.05 -25.54
C VAL A 115 -10.16 2.71 -24.48
N GLU A 116 -9.96 4.03 -24.57
CA GLU A 116 -9.20 4.79 -23.58
C GLU A 116 -10.11 5.40 -22.53
N HIS A 117 -9.65 5.39 -21.28
CA HIS A 117 -10.36 5.97 -20.15
C HIS A 117 -9.56 7.11 -19.54
N ASN A 118 -10.26 8.10 -19.00
CA ASN A 118 -9.65 9.18 -18.25
C ASN A 118 -9.20 8.69 -16.86
N ILE A 119 -8.07 7.98 -16.85
CA ILE A 119 -7.45 7.36 -15.66
C ILE A 119 -6.01 7.84 -15.49
N ILE A 120 -5.48 7.63 -14.29
CA ILE A 120 -4.04 7.76 -13.99
C ILE A 120 -3.53 6.38 -13.62
N LYS A 121 -2.51 5.90 -14.33
CA LYS A 121 -1.78 4.68 -13.98
C LYS A 121 -0.41 5.04 -13.43
N LEU A 122 -0.07 4.50 -12.26
CA LEU A 122 1.27 4.54 -11.68
C LEU A 122 1.86 3.14 -11.76
N ARG A 123 2.94 2.96 -12.54
CA ARG A 123 3.62 1.66 -12.69
C ARG A 123 4.99 1.66 -12.04
N TYR A 124 5.23 0.67 -11.20
CA TYR A 124 6.49 0.42 -10.51
C TYR A 124 7.06 -0.92 -10.99
N ARG A 125 8.00 -0.87 -11.94
CA ARG A 125 8.60 -2.08 -12.57
C ARG A 125 9.84 -2.61 -11.86
N TYR A 126 10.42 -1.82 -10.96
CA TYR A 126 11.67 -2.13 -10.27
C TYR A 126 11.52 -2.02 -8.75
N ALA A 127 10.33 -2.33 -8.24
CA ALA A 127 10.05 -2.30 -6.81
C ALA A 127 11.06 -3.16 -6.01
N ARG A 128 11.55 -4.26 -6.60
CA ARG A 128 12.62 -5.09 -6.03
C ARG A 128 13.86 -4.31 -5.57
N ILE A 129 14.22 -3.18 -6.20
CA ILE A 129 15.38 -2.36 -5.78
C ILE A 129 15.19 -1.84 -4.34
N LYS A 130 13.94 -1.71 -3.90
CA LYS A 130 13.55 -1.32 -2.53
C LYS A 130 13.45 -2.50 -1.56
N LYS A 131 13.91 -3.70 -1.94
CA LYS A 131 13.86 -4.93 -1.13
C LYS A 131 12.44 -5.32 -0.68
N VAL A 132 11.43 -5.03 -1.51
CA VAL A 132 10.03 -5.47 -1.30
C VAL A 132 9.76 -6.73 -2.14
N PRO A 133 8.81 -7.60 -1.72
CA PRO A 133 8.51 -8.88 -2.39
C PRO A 133 7.69 -8.72 -3.69
N PHE A 134 7.75 -7.55 -4.33
CA PHE A 134 6.96 -7.20 -5.50
C PHE A 134 7.87 -7.00 -6.71
N GLU A 135 7.56 -7.68 -7.80
CA GLU A 135 8.23 -7.47 -9.10
C GLU A 135 7.59 -6.31 -9.85
N TYR A 136 6.27 -6.26 -9.79
CA TYR A 136 5.45 -5.29 -10.49
C TYR A 136 4.34 -4.80 -9.58
N VAL A 137 4.12 -3.49 -9.56
CA VAL A 137 2.93 -2.88 -8.97
C VAL A 137 2.39 -1.86 -9.95
N GLU A 138 1.10 -1.95 -10.26
CA GLU A 138 0.34 -0.95 -11.00
C GLU A 138 -0.84 -0.50 -10.16
N PHE A 139 -0.92 0.81 -9.94
CA PHE A 139 -2.09 1.45 -9.36
C PHE A 139 -2.84 2.20 -10.45
N VAL A 140 -4.14 1.96 -10.56
CA VAL A 140 -5.03 2.68 -11.48
C VAL A 140 -6.04 3.48 -10.68
N PHE A 141 -6.11 4.78 -10.95
CA PHE A 141 -7.05 5.71 -10.33
C PHE A 141 -7.94 6.38 -11.38
N SER A 142 -9.16 6.73 -10.99
CA SER A 142 -10.02 7.61 -11.78
C SER A 142 -9.41 9.00 -11.83
N ASN A 143 -9.25 9.59 -13.02
CA ASN A 143 -8.77 10.98 -13.09
C ASN A 143 -9.87 11.99 -12.71
N TYR A 144 -11.14 11.57 -12.67
CA TYR A 144 -12.28 12.39 -12.25
C TYR A 144 -12.33 12.56 -10.72
N THR A 145 -12.17 11.47 -9.98
CA THR A 145 -12.35 11.45 -8.52
C THR A 145 -11.06 11.23 -7.74
N LYS A 146 -9.97 10.89 -8.43
CA LYS A 146 -8.69 10.46 -7.83
C LYS A 146 -8.78 9.18 -6.98
N LYS A 147 -9.95 8.53 -6.93
CA LYS A 147 -10.15 7.28 -6.19
C LYS A 147 -9.59 6.06 -6.93
N PRO A 148 -9.13 5.02 -6.21
CA PRO A 148 -8.69 3.76 -6.79
C PRO A 148 -9.75 3.08 -7.65
N LEU A 149 -9.31 2.45 -8.73
CA LEU A 149 -10.13 1.60 -9.60
C LEU A 149 -9.62 0.15 -9.63
N LEU A 150 -8.30 -0.03 -9.73
CA LEU A 150 -7.69 -1.34 -9.89
C LEU A 150 -6.23 -1.30 -9.45
N PHE A 151 -5.81 -2.28 -8.65
CA PHE A 151 -4.41 -2.53 -8.35
C PHE A 151 -3.99 -3.88 -8.92
N LYS A 152 -2.89 -3.91 -9.68
CA LYS A 152 -2.29 -5.16 -10.19
C LYS A 152 -0.90 -5.32 -9.61
N ILE A 153 -0.65 -6.47 -8.99
CA ILE A 153 0.60 -6.76 -8.29
C ILE A 153 1.10 -8.12 -8.76
N SER A 154 2.38 -8.23 -9.07
CA SER A 154 3.06 -9.51 -9.20
C SER A 154 4.18 -9.60 -8.19
N SER A 155 4.37 -10.81 -7.65
CA SER A 155 5.35 -11.12 -6.62
C SER A 155 6.30 -12.21 -7.08
N THR A 156 7.48 -12.22 -6.48
CA THR A 156 8.42 -13.34 -6.61
C THR A 156 7.92 -14.54 -5.79
N LYS A 157 8.60 -15.68 -5.91
CA LYS A 157 8.46 -16.83 -4.99
C LYS A 157 8.59 -16.44 -3.51
N GLU A 158 9.40 -15.43 -3.20
CA GLU A 158 9.58 -14.92 -1.84
C GLU A 158 8.29 -14.26 -1.32
N GLY A 159 7.37 -13.85 -2.19
CA GLY A 159 6.07 -13.30 -1.84
C GLY A 159 5.05 -14.33 -1.35
N ALA A 160 5.39 -15.61 -1.20
CA ALA A 160 4.45 -16.63 -0.72
C ALA A 160 3.79 -16.27 0.64
N PHE A 161 4.53 -15.58 1.53
CA PHE A 161 4.01 -15.10 2.82
C PHE A 161 2.89 -14.05 2.69
N ILE A 162 2.72 -13.44 1.51
CA ILE A 162 1.65 -12.47 1.25
C ILE A 162 0.29 -13.14 1.41
N VAL A 163 0.17 -14.41 1.01
CA VAL A 163 -1.09 -15.16 1.14
C VAL A 163 -1.49 -15.27 2.62
N ASP A 164 -0.57 -15.69 3.48
CA ASP A 164 -0.83 -15.83 4.92
C ASP A 164 -1.16 -14.48 5.57
N THR A 165 -0.47 -13.41 5.13
CA THR A 165 -0.74 -12.04 5.60
C THR A 165 -2.15 -11.59 5.21
N ILE A 166 -2.59 -11.89 3.98
CA ILE A 166 -3.93 -11.54 3.49
C ILE A 166 -4.99 -12.37 4.21
N LYS A 167 -4.76 -13.67 4.45
CA LYS A 167 -5.65 -14.53 5.25
C LYS A 167 -5.82 -14.02 6.68
N ALA A 168 -4.71 -13.69 7.34
CA ALA A 168 -4.74 -13.13 8.69
C ALA A 168 -5.54 -11.82 8.77
N LYS A 169 -5.48 -10.99 7.72
CA LYS A 169 -6.16 -9.68 7.68
C LYS A 169 -7.63 -9.76 7.27
N TYR A 170 -7.99 -10.62 6.32
CA TYR A 170 -9.31 -10.62 5.69
C TYR A 170 -10.12 -11.92 5.85
N GLY A 171 -9.56 -12.93 6.54
CA GLY A 171 -10.17 -14.22 6.78
C GLY A 171 -9.84 -15.26 5.70
N GLU A 172 -10.48 -16.43 5.77
CA GLU A 172 -10.28 -17.48 4.76
C GLU A 172 -10.84 -17.09 3.39
N PRO A 173 -10.12 -17.38 2.30
CA PRO A 173 -10.60 -17.12 0.95
C PRO A 173 -11.57 -18.19 0.47
N ALA A 174 -12.37 -17.83 -0.52
CA ALA A 174 -12.93 -18.82 -1.43
C ALA A 174 -11.84 -19.25 -2.44
N VAL A 175 -11.90 -20.51 -2.89
CA VAL A 175 -10.88 -21.11 -3.75
C VAL A 175 -11.50 -21.47 -5.10
N VAL A 176 -10.79 -21.12 -6.18
CA VAL A 176 -11.11 -21.50 -7.55
C VAL A 176 -9.95 -22.30 -8.11
N ASN A 177 -10.16 -23.58 -8.35
CA ASN A 177 -9.18 -24.40 -9.07
C ASN A 177 -9.34 -24.17 -10.57
N TRP A 178 -8.22 -23.90 -11.24
CA TRP A 178 -8.23 -23.67 -12.68
C TRP A 178 -8.33 -25.01 -13.40
N GLU A 179 -9.19 -25.09 -14.42
CA GLU A 179 -9.33 -26.32 -15.20
C GLU A 179 -8.48 -26.31 -16.48
N GLN A 180 -8.14 -25.12 -16.97
CA GLN A 180 -7.44 -24.92 -18.24
C GLN A 180 -5.91 -24.90 -18.09
N GLU A 181 -5.40 -24.52 -16.93
CA GLU A 181 -3.98 -24.38 -16.63
C GLU A 181 -3.69 -24.86 -15.20
N GLU A 182 -2.45 -25.24 -14.91
CA GLU A 182 -2.04 -25.60 -13.55
C GLU A 182 -2.01 -24.35 -12.66
N GLY A 183 -3.00 -24.23 -11.78
CA GLY A 183 -3.04 -23.17 -10.79
C GLY A 183 -4.38 -23.09 -10.07
N HIS A 184 -4.47 -22.14 -9.16
CA HIS A 184 -5.69 -21.81 -8.46
C HIS A 184 -5.72 -20.33 -8.10
N SER A 185 -6.91 -19.81 -7.87
CA SER A 185 -7.10 -18.47 -7.34
C SER A 185 -7.73 -18.53 -5.97
N LEU A 186 -7.21 -17.70 -5.06
CA LEU A 186 -7.82 -17.38 -3.78
C LEU A 186 -8.51 -16.04 -3.92
N TYR A 187 -9.76 -15.92 -3.46
CA TYR A 187 -10.45 -14.64 -3.55
C TYR A 187 -11.29 -14.31 -2.32
N TRP A 188 -11.47 -13.01 -2.13
CA TRP A 188 -12.35 -12.40 -1.16
C TRP A 188 -13.22 -11.37 -1.86
N GLN A 189 -14.46 -11.23 -1.40
CA GLN A 189 -15.37 -10.19 -1.85
C GLN A 189 -15.93 -9.43 -0.64
N LYS A 190 -15.83 -8.10 -0.67
CA LYS A 190 -16.38 -7.20 0.35
C LYS A 190 -16.90 -5.94 -0.33
N ASN A 191 -18.14 -5.54 -0.06
CA ASN A 191 -18.74 -4.29 -0.55
C ASN A 191 -18.45 -4.03 -2.05
N LYS A 192 -18.74 -5.03 -2.90
CA LYS A 192 -18.50 -5.04 -4.37
C LYS A 192 -17.04 -4.94 -4.83
N SER A 193 -16.10 -4.90 -3.90
CA SER A 193 -14.67 -4.99 -4.19
C SER A 193 -14.25 -6.45 -4.22
N PHE A 194 -13.31 -6.77 -5.11
CA PHE A 194 -12.70 -8.09 -5.23
C PHE A 194 -11.22 -8.00 -4.90
N LEU A 195 -10.74 -8.95 -4.11
CA LEU A 195 -9.32 -9.24 -3.96
C LEU A 195 -9.09 -10.64 -4.51
N ILE A 196 -8.27 -10.76 -5.54
CA ILE A 196 -7.97 -12.04 -6.20
C ILE A 196 -6.45 -12.23 -6.17
N ILE A 197 -6.01 -13.35 -5.62
CA ILE A 197 -4.63 -13.83 -5.70
C ILE A 197 -4.63 -15.03 -6.63
N SER A 198 -3.79 -14.98 -7.67
CA SER A 198 -3.60 -16.07 -8.61
C SER A 198 -2.28 -16.77 -8.29
N ILE A 199 -2.34 -18.07 -8.02
CA ILE A 199 -1.20 -18.92 -7.69
C ILE A 199 -1.09 -19.96 -8.79
N GLY A 200 -0.05 -19.84 -9.60
CA GLY A 200 0.21 -20.71 -10.73
C GLY A 200 1.62 -20.50 -11.23
N LYS A 201 2.02 -21.25 -12.25
CA LYS A 201 3.33 -21.07 -12.86
C LYS A 201 3.36 -19.79 -13.70
N ASP A 202 4.50 -19.11 -13.70
CA ASP A 202 4.79 -18.05 -14.66
C ASP A 202 4.82 -18.60 -16.10
N ARG A 203 4.94 -17.70 -17.07
CA ARG A 203 5.01 -18.05 -18.51
C ARG A 203 6.19 -18.98 -18.89
N TYR A 204 7.14 -19.19 -17.98
CA TYR A 204 8.32 -20.04 -18.13
C TYR A 204 8.24 -21.32 -17.29
N GLY A 205 7.11 -21.58 -16.62
CA GLY A 205 6.91 -22.77 -15.80
C GLY A 205 7.45 -22.66 -14.37
N ASN A 206 7.96 -21.50 -13.94
CA ASN A 206 8.40 -21.29 -12.57
C ASN A 206 7.22 -21.01 -11.65
N PRO A 207 7.19 -21.56 -10.42
CA PRO A 207 6.22 -21.12 -9.42
C PRO A 207 6.41 -19.67 -8.98
#